data_AF-A0A1N6FVM3-F1
#
_entry.id   AF-A0A1N6FVM3-F1
#
_cell.length_a   1.000
_cell.length_b   1.000
_cell.length_c   1.000
_cell.angle_alpha   90.00
_cell.angle_beta   90.00
_cell.angle_gamma   90.00
#
_symmetry.space_group_name_H-M   'P 1'
#
loop_
_entity.id
_entity.type
_entity.pdbx_description
1 polymer ?
#
loop_
_entity_poly.entity_id
_entity_poly.type
_entity_poly.pdbx_seq_one_letter_code
_entity_poly.pdbx_strand_id
1 'polypeptide(L)'
;MPPEDTMSDNFTLSHGRLKTRFTALGPYFREGLSEPDRYFFDSLSVCVDANKEPDVREFWGWWFELTPSDQGFNYHYGFGLFDKEGVWVAKPIPSDAREAVDKTLTHFYAKLCTLVNDDLSRTLSPSQTLSEPELAGNES
;
A
#
# COMPACT_ATOMS: atom_id res chain seq x y z
N MET A 1 -17.69 17.79 39.32
CA MET A 1 -17.61 16.78 38.25
C MET A 1 -17.37 17.52 36.95
N PRO A 2 -16.19 17.37 36.33
CA PRO A 2 -16.00 17.86 34.97
C PRO A 2 -16.74 16.93 33.99
N PRO A 3 -17.46 17.44 32.99
CA PRO A 3 -17.68 16.70 31.76
C PRO A 3 -16.44 16.91 30.87
N GLU A 4 -15.35 16.20 31.19
CA GLU A 4 -14.23 16.00 30.26
C GLU A 4 -14.52 14.72 29.47
N ASP A 5 -15.34 14.85 28.43
CA ASP A 5 -15.14 14.05 27.22
C ASP A 5 -15.73 14.84 26.06
N THR A 6 -14.92 15.79 25.59
CA THR A 6 -15.06 16.38 24.27
C THR A 6 -14.83 15.24 23.26
N MET A 7 -15.86 14.42 23.02
CA MET A 7 -15.93 13.62 21.79
C MET A 7 -16.28 14.56 20.65
N SER A 8 -15.28 15.35 20.25
CA SER A 8 -15.17 15.80 18.87
C SER A 8 -14.95 14.55 18.03
N ASP A 9 -16.05 13.86 17.73
CA ASP A 9 -16.13 12.81 16.73
C ASP A 9 -15.97 13.49 15.36
N ASN A 10 -14.74 13.90 15.08
CA ASN A 10 -14.33 14.54 13.85
C ASN A 10 -13.13 13.77 13.31
N PHE A 11 -13.41 12.64 12.65
CA PHE A 11 -12.69 12.13 11.49
C PHE A 11 -11.16 11.93 11.56
N THR A 12 -10.58 11.86 12.76
CA THR A 12 -9.16 11.57 12.94
C THR A 12 -9.03 10.10 13.33
N LEU A 13 -9.10 9.21 12.35
CA LEU A 13 -8.82 7.79 12.58
C LEU A 13 -7.44 7.68 13.22
N SER A 14 -7.41 7.25 14.49
CA SER A 14 -6.16 7.05 15.20
C SER A 14 -5.30 6.06 14.42
N HIS A 15 -4.00 6.37 14.27
CA HIS A 15 -3.06 5.60 13.46
C HIS A 15 -3.16 4.09 13.71
N GLY A 16 -3.39 3.66 14.96
CA GLY A 16 -3.60 2.25 15.31
C GLY A 16 -4.83 1.59 14.66
N ARG A 17 -5.95 2.32 14.49
CA ARG A 17 -7.13 1.82 13.76
C ARG A 17 -6.82 1.63 12.28
N LEU A 18 -6.17 2.61 11.65
CA LEU A 18 -5.70 2.52 10.27
C LEU A 18 -4.76 1.34 10.08
N LYS A 19 -3.74 1.19 10.95
CA LYS A 19 -2.86 0.02 10.94
C LYS A 19 -3.64 -1.29 10.98
N THR A 20 -4.60 -1.42 11.89
CA THR A 20 -5.40 -2.65 12.04
C THR A 20 -6.20 -2.97 10.78
N ARG A 21 -6.81 -1.94 10.17
CA ARG A 21 -7.54 -2.05 8.90
C ARG A 21 -6.62 -2.44 7.74
N PHE A 22 -5.45 -1.83 7.66
CA PHE A 22 -4.43 -2.10 6.65
C PHE A 22 -3.82 -3.49 6.81
N THR A 23 -3.54 -3.95 8.03
CA THR A 23 -3.14 -5.33 8.31
C THR A 23 -4.23 -6.33 7.89
N ALA A 24 -5.51 -5.96 7.99
CA ALA A 24 -6.62 -6.79 7.54
C ALA A 24 -6.73 -6.91 6.00
N LEU A 25 -6.13 -5.99 5.23
CA LEU A 25 -6.08 -6.09 3.76
C LEU A 25 -5.23 -7.29 3.31
N GLY A 26 -4.24 -7.69 4.12
CA GLY A 26 -3.42 -8.86 3.89
C GLY A 26 -1.97 -8.68 4.37
N PRO A 27 -1.09 -9.63 4.04
CA PRO A 27 0.33 -9.61 4.41
C PRO A 27 1.15 -8.57 3.63
N TYR A 28 0.49 -7.53 3.11
CA TYR A 28 1.12 -6.47 2.32
C TYR A 28 1.59 -5.32 3.20
N PHE A 29 0.93 -5.09 4.34
CA PHE A 29 1.20 -3.94 5.19
C PHE A 29 2.51 -4.12 5.99
N ARG A 30 3.41 -3.15 5.90
CA ARG A 30 4.69 -3.16 6.63
C ARG A 30 4.63 -2.24 7.83
N GLU A 31 4.28 -2.81 8.97
CA GLU A 31 4.25 -2.07 10.23
C GLU A 31 5.58 -1.41 10.60
N GLY A 32 6.71 -2.02 10.25
CA GLY A 32 8.05 -1.48 10.56
C GLY A 32 8.47 -0.28 9.71
N LEU A 33 7.86 -0.08 8.55
CA LEU A 33 8.11 1.06 7.64
C LEU A 33 6.96 2.06 7.64
N SER A 34 5.92 1.81 8.44
CA SER A 34 4.72 2.63 8.48
C SER A 34 4.73 3.57 9.68
N GLU A 35 4.60 4.84 9.39
CA GLU A 35 4.56 5.98 10.30
C GLU A 35 3.14 6.57 10.37
N PRO A 36 2.82 7.37 11.40
CA PRO A 36 1.54 8.08 11.50
C PRO A 36 1.20 8.94 10.28
N ASP A 37 2.21 9.40 9.57
CA ASP A 37 2.14 10.27 8.40
C ASP A 37 2.44 9.55 7.07
N ARG A 38 2.80 8.26 7.08
CA ARG A 38 3.05 7.47 5.85
C ARG A 38 2.93 5.97 6.11
N TYR A 39 2.08 5.29 5.37
CA TYR A 39 1.88 3.85 5.45
C TYR A 39 2.58 3.16 4.28
N PHE A 40 3.37 2.13 4.56
CA PHE A 40 4.10 1.38 3.55
C PHE A 40 3.49 0.00 3.36
N PHE A 41 3.32 -0.38 2.09
CA PHE A 41 2.82 -1.67 1.65
C PHE A 41 3.69 -2.20 0.54
N ASP A 42 3.81 -3.51 0.47
CA ASP A 42 4.46 -4.18 -0.64
C ASP A 42 3.93 -5.58 -0.84
N SER A 43 4.08 -6.09 -2.06
CA SER A 43 3.65 -7.44 -2.41
C SER A 43 4.71 -8.12 -3.27
N LEU A 44 5.14 -9.30 -2.81
CA LEU A 44 6.07 -10.18 -3.53
C LEU A 44 5.25 -11.16 -4.35
N SER A 45 5.07 -10.89 -5.64
CA SER A 45 4.16 -11.69 -6.49
C SER A 45 4.87 -12.83 -7.22
N VAL A 46 6.11 -12.62 -7.70
CA VAL A 46 6.84 -13.62 -8.50
C VAL A 46 8.29 -13.76 -8.02
N CYS A 47 8.74 -14.99 -7.83
CA CYS A 47 10.15 -15.27 -7.52
C CYS A 47 11.00 -15.08 -8.78
N VAL A 48 12.08 -14.31 -8.68
CA VAL A 48 12.94 -14.02 -9.83
C VAL A 48 13.72 -15.25 -10.25
N ASP A 49 14.22 -16.00 -9.27
CA ASP A 49 15.01 -17.19 -9.53
C ASP A 49 14.87 -18.19 -8.37
N ALA A 50 13.99 -19.17 -8.55
CA ALA A 50 13.78 -20.22 -7.54
C ALA A 50 15.03 -21.11 -7.36
N ASN A 51 15.96 -21.08 -8.33
CA ASN A 51 17.22 -21.83 -8.29
C ASN A 51 18.32 -21.15 -7.46
N LYS A 52 18.19 -19.85 -7.18
CA LYS A 52 19.12 -19.15 -6.30
C LYS A 52 18.98 -19.64 -4.85
N GLU A 53 20.10 -19.61 -4.13
CA GLU A 53 20.14 -19.89 -2.70
C GLU A 53 19.11 -19.02 -1.96
N PRO A 54 18.43 -19.57 -0.94
CA PRO A 54 17.35 -18.88 -0.24
C PRO A 54 17.75 -17.50 0.31
N ASP A 55 19.03 -17.32 0.62
CA ASP A 55 19.62 -16.09 1.15
C ASP A 55 19.80 -14.97 0.11
N VAL A 56 19.70 -15.27 -1.20
CA VAL A 56 19.88 -14.30 -2.29
C VAL A 56 18.70 -14.29 -3.27
N ARG A 57 17.54 -14.80 -2.83
CA ARG A 57 16.32 -14.80 -3.64
C ARG A 57 15.74 -13.40 -3.71
N GLU A 58 15.61 -12.93 -4.93
CA GLU A 58 14.95 -11.69 -5.26
C GLU A 58 13.51 -11.99 -5.67
N PHE A 59 12.60 -11.04 -5.45
CA PHE A 59 11.20 -11.18 -5.80
C PHE A 59 10.72 -9.98 -6.62
N TRP A 60 10.05 -10.25 -7.73
CA TRP A 60 9.34 -9.24 -8.50
C TRP A 60 8.01 -8.92 -7.83
N GLY A 61 7.71 -7.62 -7.76
CA GLY A 61 6.50 -7.16 -7.12
C GLY A 61 6.30 -5.66 -7.26
N TRP A 62 5.51 -5.13 -6.34
CA TRP A 62 5.21 -3.72 -6.26
C TRP A 62 5.33 -3.24 -4.82
N TRP A 63 5.71 -1.98 -4.67
CA TRP A 63 5.63 -1.24 -3.42
C TRP A 63 4.57 -0.16 -3.56
N PHE A 64 3.92 0.18 -2.46
CA PHE A 64 2.82 1.12 -2.41
C PHE A 64 2.90 1.86 -1.08
N GLU A 65 2.87 3.17 -1.16
CA GLU A 65 2.96 4.10 -0.06
C GLU A 65 1.67 4.89 -0.02
N LEU A 66 1.13 5.07 1.18
CA LEU A 66 -0.09 5.81 1.41
C LEU A 66 0.16 6.89 2.44
N THR A 67 0.04 8.13 2.02
CA THR A 67 0.26 9.32 2.85
C THR A 67 -1.10 9.93 3.18
N PRO A 68 -1.54 9.96 4.45
CA PRO A 68 -2.71 10.71 4.86
C PRO A 68 -2.57 12.19 4.51
N SER A 69 -3.67 12.79 4.05
CA SER A 69 -3.77 14.19 3.65
C SER A 69 -5.04 14.81 4.24
N ASP A 70 -5.15 16.14 4.23
CA ASP A 70 -6.25 16.88 4.89
C ASP A 70 -7.64 16.42 4.41
N GLN A 71 -7.77 16.15 3.12
CA GLN A 71 -9.03 15.77 2.46
C GLN A 71 -9.21 14.25 2.32
N GLY A 72 -8.15 13.45 2.45
CA GLY A 72 -8.18 12.02 2.13
C GLY A 72 -6.82 11.35 2.24
N PHE A 73 -6.44 10.56 1.24
CA PHE A 73 -5.14 9.89 1.21
C PHE A 73 -4.49 10.00 -0.16
N ASN A 74 -3.18 10.25 -0.16
CA ASN A 74 -2.35 10.24 -1.36
C ASN A 74 -1.60 8.92 -1.45
N TYR A 75 -1.75 8.21 -2.56
CA TYR A 75 -0.99 6.98 -2.78
C TYR A 75 0.14 7.16 -3.78
N HIS A 76 1.26 6.50 -3.54
CA HIS A 76 2.40 6.44 -4.43
C HIS A 76 2.83 4.99 -4.55
N TYR A 77 2.82 4.44 -5.75
CA TYR A 77 3.26 3.07 -5.95
C TYR A 77 4.32 3.01 -7.04
N GLY A 78 5.06 1.92 -7.02
CA GLY A 78 6.06 1.63 -8.02
C GLY A 78 6.28 0.13 -8.17
N PHE A 79 6.82 -0.22 -9.32
CA PHE A 79 7.20 -1.58 -9.65
C PHE A 79 8.69 -1.77 -9.43
N GLY A 80 9.07 -2.94 -8.91
CA GLY A 80 10.47 -3.19 -8.68
C GLY A 80 10.79 -4.63 -8.33
N LEU A 81 12.06 -4.78 -7.97
CA LEU A 81 12.66 -5.99 -7.48
C LEU A 81 12.91 -5.83 -5.98
N PHE A 82 12.34 -6.70 -5.18
CA PHE A 82 12.68 -6.82 -3.77
C PHE A 82 13.96 -7.63 -3.64
N ASP A 83 15.03 -6.98 -3.20
CA ASP A 83 16.33 -7.58 -3.01
C ASP A 83 16.39 -8.33 -1.65
N LYS A 84 17.41 -9.16 -1.46
CA LYS A 84 17.59 -9.97 -0.23
C LYS A 84 17.77 -9.12 1.02
N GLU A 85 18.26 -7.89 0.86
CA GLU A 85 18.42 -6.91 1.94
C GLU A 85 17.07 -6.33 2.40
N GLY A 86 15.98 -6.71 1.75
CA GLY A 86 14.64 -6.20 2.03
C GLY A 86 14.39 -4.83 1.40
N VAL A 87 15.14 -4.49 0.35
CA VAL A 87 15.10 -3.18 -0.30
C VAL A 87 14.44 -3.31 -1.66
N TRP A 88 13.51 -2.39 -1.94
CA TRP A 88 12.90 -2.27 -3.26
C TRP A 88 13.82 -1.53 -4.22
N VAL A 89 14.18 -2.20 -5.31
CA VAL A 89 14.99 -1.63 -6.39
C VAL A 89 14.09 -1.44 -7.61
N ALA A 90 13.94 -0.20 -8.05
CA ALA A 90 13.21 0.12 -9.28
C ALA A 90 13.92 -0.51 -10.49
N LYS A 91 13.39 -1.63 -10.96
CA LYS A 91 13.90 -2.39 -12.10
C LYS A 91 12.73 -2.78 -13.01
N PRO A 92 12.95 -2.85 -14.33
CA PRO A 92 11.91 -3.28 -15.26
C PRO A 92 11.53 -4.74 -14.99
N ILE A 93 10.28 -4.94 -14.59
CA ILE A 93 9.70 -6.27 -14.34
C ILE A 93 9.50 -6.97 -15.69
N PRO A 94 9.92 -8.24 -15.85
CA PRO A 94 9.66 -9.00 -17.06
C PRO A 94 8.16 -9.19 -17.28
N SER A 95 7.72 -9.34 -18.54
CA SER A 95 6.29 -9.48 -18.88
C SER A 95 5.61 -10.65 -18.16
N ASP A 96 6.34 -11.74 -17.95
CA ASP A 96 5.89 -12.94 -17.23
C ASP A 96 5.44 -12.61 -15.79
N ALA A 97 6.20 -11.75 -15.11
CA ALA A 97 5.86 -11.29 -13.77
C ALA A 97 4.93 -10.07 -13.79
N ARG A 98 5.04 -9.18 -14.78
CA ARG A 98 4.29 -7.93 -14.84
C ARG A 98 2.78 -8.16 -14.76
N GLU A 99 2.25 -9.17 -15.46
CA GLU A 99 0.81 -9.45 -15.42
C GLU A 99 0.34 -9.88 -14.02
N ALA A 100 1.11 -10.74 -13.33
CA ALA A 100 0.79 -11.19 -11.98
C ALA A 100 0.90 -10.05 -10.95
N VAL A 101 1.94 -9.22 -11.08
CA VAL A 101 2.20 -8.05 -10.25
C VAL A 101 1.09 -7.02 -10.42
N ASP A 102 0.67 -6.72 -11.66
CA ASP A 102 -0.40 -5.78 -11.97
C ASP A 102 -1.77 -6.26 -11.45
N LYS A 103 -2.08 -7.56 -11.64
CA LYS A 103 -3.30 -8.18 -11.07
C LYS A 103 -3.34 -8.08 -9.55
N THR A 104 -2.22 -8.37 -8.88
CA THR A 104 -2.14 -8.28 -7.41
C THR A 104 -2.26 -6.84 -6.92
N LEU A 105 -1.63 -5.88 -7.60
CA LEU A 105 -1.74 -4.45 -7.30
C LEU A 105 -3.19 -3.96 -7.46
N THR A 106 -3.83 -4.26 -8.59
CA THR A 106 -5.21 -3.86 -8.87
C THR A 106 -6.16 -4.45 -7.82
N HIS A 107 -5.98 -5.72 -7.44
CA HIS A 107 -6.80 -6.35 -6.42
C HIS A 107 -6.58 -5.75 -5.02
N PHE A 108 -5.33 -5.44 -4.66
CA PHE A 108 -5.03 -4.72 -3.42
C PHE A 108 -5.66 -3.33 -3.42
N TYR A 109 -5.48 -2.58 -4.50
CA TYR A 109 -5.98 -1.22 -4.64
C TYR A 109 -7.51 -1.17 -4.58
N ALA A 110 -8.21 -2.11 -5.21
CA ALA A 110 -9.67 -2.22 -5.10
C ALA A 110 -10.10 -2.40 -3.63
N LYS A 111 -9.45 -3.29 -2.87
CA LYS A 111 -9.74 -3.49 -1.44
C LYS A 111 -9.41 -2.25 -0.60
N LEU A 112 -8.28 -1.61 -0.88
CA LEU A 112 -7.89 -0.36 -0.23
C LEU A 112 -8.92 0.72 -0.51
N CYS A 113 -9.38 0.84 -1.75
CA CYS A 113 -10.39 1.79 -2.18
C CYS A 113 -11.73 1.56 -1.49
N THR A 114 -12.20 0.31 -1.43
CA THR A 114 -13.38 -0.05 -0.64
C THR A 114 -13.18 0.29 0.83
N LEU A 115 -12.03 -0.04 1.42
CA LEU A 115 -11.78 0.27 2.84
C LEU A 115 -11.77 1.78 3.11
N VAL A 116 -11.10 2.56 2.26
CA VAL A 116 -10.98 4.01 2.46
C VAL A 116 -12.29 4.74 2.19
N ASN A 117 -13.06 4.33 1.17
CA ASN A 117 -14.37 4.94 0.90
C ASN A 117 -15.45 4.44 1.87
N ASP A 118 -15.52 3.14 2.16
CA ASP A 118 -16.61 2.54 2.94
C ASP A 118 -16.35 2.67 4.46
N ASP A 119 -15.14 2.38 4.94
CA ASP A 119 -14.80 2.42 6.37
C ASP A 119 -14.38 3.83 6.82
N LEU A 120 -13.69 4.60 5.96
CA LEU A 120 -13.15 5.91 6.31
C LEU A 120 -13.91 7.08 5.68
N SER A 121 -14.81 6.84 4.71
CA SER A 121 -15.49 7.89 3.93
C SER A 121 -14.54 8.98 3.42
N ARG A 122 -13.33 8.57 3.02
CA ARG A 122 -12.28 9.43 2.46
C ARG A 122 -12.03 9.08 1.00
N THR A 123 -11.39 9.98 0.28
CA THR A 123 -10.95 9.75 -1.10
C THR A 123 -9.49 9.29 -1.15
N LEU A 124 -9.19 8.46 -2.14
CA LEU A 124 -7.83 8.14 -2.55
C LEU A 124 -7.48 8.95 -3.79
N SER A 125 -6.31 9.57 -3.76
CA SER A 125 -5.78 10.30 -4.90
C SER A 125 -4.33 9.88 -5.14
N PRO A 126 -3.87 9.86 -6.39
CA PRO A 126 -2.47 9.61 -6.66
C PRO A 126 -1.60 10.76 -6.09
N SER A 127 -0.38 10.44 -5.71
CA SER A 127 0.62 11.44 -5.36
C SER A 127 1.02 12.24 -6.60
N GLN A 128 1.30 13.53 -6.44
CA GLN A 128 1.82 14.37 -7.53
C GLN A 128 3.19 13.89 -8.04
N THR A 129 3.88 13.06 -7.25
CA THR A 129 5.17 12.44 -7.60
C THR A 129 5.01 11.07 -8.25
N LEU A 130 3.78 10.57 -8.43
CA LEU A 130 3.53 9.26 -9.02
C LEU A 130 4.00 9.27 -10.48
N SER A 131 4.96 8.41 -10.79
CA SER A 131 5.46 8.23 -12.17
C SER A 131 4.66 7.19 -12.96
N GLU A 132 3.94 6.31 -12.25
CA GLU A 132 3.11 5.25 -12.82
C GLU A 132 1.69 5.78 -13.15
N PRO A 133 0.91 5.07 -14.00
CA PRO A 133 -0.46 5.46 -14.31
C PRO A 133 -1.35 5.53 -13.05
N GLU A 134 -2.42 6.32 -13.09
CA GLU A 134 -3.36 6.36 -11.97
C GLU A 134 -4.12 5.04 -11.87
N LEU A 135 -4.20 4.47 -10.67
CA LEU A 135 -5.03 3.29 -10.44
C LEU A 135 -6.49 3.74 -10.39
N ALA A 136 -7.25 3.43 -11.44
CA ALA A 136 -8.67 3.69 -11.48
C ALA A 136 -9.37 2.69 -10.55
N GLY A 137 -9.89 3.20 -9.42
CA GLY A 137 -10.69 2.39 -8.51
C GLY A 137 -12.08 2.40 -9.07
N ASN A 138 -12.36 1.48 -10.01
CA ASN A 138 -13.61 1.33 -10.76
C ASN A 138 -14.76 2.21 -10.23
N GLU A 139 -14.91 3.40 -10.82
CA GLU A 139 -16.19 4.10 -10.76
C GLU A 139 -17.19 3.21 -11.51
N SER A 140 -18.13 2.63 -10.77
CA SER A 140 -19.30 1.94 -11.34
C SER A 140 -20.43 2.93 -11.52
#